data_AF-A0A6B3FL02-F1
#
_entry.id   AF-A0A6B3FL02-F1
#
_cell.length_a   1.000
_cell.length_b   1.000
_cell.length_c   1.000
_cell.angle_alpha   90.00
_cell.angle_beta   90.00
_cell.angle_gamma   90.00
#
_symmetry.space_group_name_H-M   'P 1'
#
loop_
_entity.id
_entity.type
_entity.pdbx_description
1 polymer ?
#
loop_
_entity_poly.entity_id
_entity_poly.type
_entity_poly.pdbx_seq_one_letter_code
_entity_poly.pdbx_strand_id
1 'polypeptide(L)' 'KLTAWKLGLNNMDPEGKVTLVSDGGNLYEKGTKVSLNVISGHRDGFATECPGKLLYEKLGTLRSKAAALQGR' A
#
# COMPACT_ATOMS: atom_id res chain seq x y z
N LYS A 1 -8.17 -10.38 -7.38
CA LYS A 1 -8.31 -10.06 -8.82
C LYS A 1 -8.38 -8.56 -9.07
N LEU A 2 -9.29 -7.82 -8.43
CA LEU A 2 -9.39 -6.35 -8.61
C LEU A 2 -8.06 -5.61 -8.37
N THR A 3 -7.38 -5.88 -7.25
CA THR A 3 -6.10 -5.21 -6.93
C THR A 3 -5.01 -5.51 -7.95
N ALA A 4 -4.88 -6.78 -8.37
CA ALA A 4 -3.94 -7.20 -9.41
C ALA A 4 -4.22 -6.50 -10.75
N TRP A 5 -5.49 -6.44 -11.18
CA TRP A 5 -5.87 -5.70 -12.39
C TRP A 5 -5.51 -4.22 -12.30
N LYS A 6 -5.90 -3.54 -11.21
CA LYS A 6 -5.70 -2.09 -11.06
C LYS A 6 -4.22 -1.71 -11.06
N LEU A 7 -3.39 -2.48 -10.36
CA LEU A 7 -1.94 -2.27 -10.33
C LEU A 7 -1.29 -2.61 -11.67
N GLY A 8 -1.83 -3.59 -12.40
CA GLY A 8 -1.33 -4.01 -13.72
C GLY A 8 -1.42 -2.91 -14.77
N LEU A 9 -2.47 -2.06 -14.69
CA LEU A 9 -2.64 -0.89 -15.55
C LEU A 9 -1.47 0.11 -15.46
N ASN A 10 -0.72 0.10 -14.36
CA ASN A 10 0.39 1.02 -14.10
C ASN A 10 1.74 0.29 -13.93
N ASN A 11 1.81 -0.99 -14.31
CA ASN A 11 2.98 -1.85 -14.10
C ASN A 11 3.52 -1.90 -12.66
N MET A 12 2.69 -1.60 -11.66
CA MET A 12 3.10 -1.54 -10.26
C MET A 12 3.20 -2.94 -9.66
N ASP A 13 4.33 -3.24 -9.02
CA ASP A 13 4.55 -4.48 -8.30
C ASP A 13 3.76 -4.50 -6.98
N PRO A 14 2.79 -5.41 -6.79
CA PRO A 14 2.01 -5.52 -5.56
C PRO A 14 2.86 -5.82 -4.31
N GLU A 15 4.00 -6.50 -4.45
CA GLU A 15 4.93 -6.78 -3.35
C GLU A 15 5.99 -5.68 -3.19
N GLY A 16 6.04 -4.74 -4.13
CA GLY A 16 6.97 -3.63 -4.14
C GLY A 16 6.66 -2.53 -3.12
N LYS A 17 7.58 -1.57 -3.06
CA LYS A 17 7.44 -0.31 -2.32
C LYS A 17 7.52 0.89 -3.26
N VAL A 18 6.86 1.97 -2.86
CA VAL A 18 6.88 3.27 -3.53
C VAL A 18 7.23 4.35 -2.53
N THR A 19 8.03 5.33 -2.94
CA THR A 19 8.31 6.52 -2.13
C THR A 19 7.35 7.61 -2.54
N LEU A 20 6.56 8.11 -1.58
CA LEU A 20 5.67 9.25 -1.75
C LEU A 20 6.20 10.44 -0.93
N VAL A 21 5.87 11.65 -1.38
CA VAL A 21 6.11 12.88 -0.62
C VAL A 21 4.80 13.26 0.05
N SER A 22 4.80 13.38 1.38
CA SER A 22 3.63 13.81 2.15
C SER A 22 3.27 15.26 1.80
N ASP A 23 1.99 15.55 1.57
CA ASP A 23 1.48 16.93 1.47
C ASP A 23 1.11 17.51 2.85
N GLY A 24 1.41 16.77 3.92
CA GLY A 24 1.06 17.09 5.30
C GLY A 24 -0.15 16.29 5.77
N GLY A 25 -0.26 16.15 7.09
CA GLY A 25 -1.33 15.37 7.73
C GLY A 25 -1.06 15.18 9.22
N ASN A 26 -1.72 14.20 9.81
CA ASN A 26 -1.61 13.89 11.24
C ASN A 26 -0.55 12.84 11.57
N LEU A 27 0.17 12.31 10.58
CA LEU A 27 1.25 11.33 10.78
C LEU A 27 2.59 11.81 10.23
N TYR A 28 2.61 12.40 9.03
CA TYR A 28 3.82 12.91 8.39
C TYR A 28 3.67 14.37 8.01
N GLU A 29 4.66 15.19 8.39
CA GLU A 29 4.73 16.59 7.98
C GLU A 29 4.87 16.73 6.46
N LYS A 30 4.44 17.89 5.94
CA LYS A 30 4.56 18.22 4.52
C LYS A 30 6.02 18.18 4.07
N GLY A 31 6.27 17.54 2.93
CA GLY A 31 7.61 17.36 2.36
C GLY A 31 8.32 16.09 2.81
N THR A 32 7.79 15.36 3.80
CA THR A 32 8.40 14.10 4.26
C THR A 32 8.36 13.06 3.15
N LYS A 33 9.51 12.44 2.82
CA LYS A 33 9.58 11.28 1.92
C LYS A 33 9.30 10.00 2.71
N VAL A 34 8.24 9.29 2.35
CA VAL A 34 7.79 8.08 3.04
C VAL A 34 7.83 6.89 2.09
N SER A 35 8.51 5.82 2.49
CA SER A 35 8.51 4.55 1.75
C SER A 35 7.34 3.69 2.21
N LEU A 36 6.39 3.44 1.32
CA LEU A 36 5.17 2.70 1.59
C LEU A 36 5.11 1.44 0.72
N ASN A 37 4.39 0.42 1.17
CA ASN A 37 4.07 -0.70 0.30
C ASN A 37 3.12 -0.24 -0.80
N VAL A 38 3.22 -0.79 -2.01
CA VAL A 38 2.28 -0.47 -3.11
C VAL A 38 0.83 -0.77 -2.70
N ILE A 39 0.63 -1.79 -1.87
CA ILE A 39 -0.62 -2.01 -1.13
C ILE A 39 -0.37 -1.73 0.35
N SER A 40 -0.80 -0.55 0.80
CA SER A 40 -0.68 -0.08 2.19
C SER A 40 -2.04 0.01 2.89
N GLY A 41 -2.03 -0.06 4.21
CA GLY A 41 -3.17 0.27 5.05
C GLY A 41 -3.27 1.77 5.29
N HIS A 42 -4.45 2.28 5.65
CA HIS A 42 -4.63 3.71 5.92
C HIS A 42 -3.72 4.20 7.06
N ARG A 43 -3.54 3.38 8.10
CA ARG A 43 -2.63 3.61 9.23
C ARG A 43 -1.15 3.78 8.85
N ASP A 44 -0.74 3.36 7.65
CA ASP A 44 0.65 3.54 7.21
C ASP A 44 0.94 4.99 6.79
N GLY A 45 -0.11 5.74 6.43
CA GLY A 45 -0.06 7.13 5.96
C GLY A 45 -0.65 8.16 6.92
N PHE A 46 -1.51 7.74 7.85
CA PHE A 46 -2.28 8.61 8.75
C PHE A 46 -2.34 8.03 10.17
N ALA A 47 -2.46 8.88 11.18
CA ALA A 47 -2.64 8.47 12.57
C ALA A 47 -4.09 7.99 12.76
N THR A 48 -4.33 6.72 12.47
CA THR A 48 -5.65 6.08 12.51
C THR A 48 -5.53 4.58 12.76
N GLU A 49 -6.59 3.97 13.31
CA GLU A 49 -6.70 2.51 13.39
C GLU A 49 -7.19 1.87 12.10
N CYS A 50 -7.70 2.63 11.12
CA CYS A 50 -8.08 2.07 9.82
C CYS A 50 -6.86 1.41 9.14
N PRO A 51 -6.93 0.17 8.60
CA PRO A 51 -8.13 -0.58 8.20
C PRO A 51 -8.61 -1.62 9.25
N GLY A 52 -8.27 -1.42 10.52
CA GLY A 52 -8.49 -2.39 11.59
C GLY A 52 -7.48 -3.53 11.53
N LYS A 53 -7.34 -4.22 12.67
CA LYS A 53 -6.34 -5.28 12.87
C LYS A 53 -6.47 -6.42 11.84
N LEU A 54 -7.69 -6.95 11.67
CA LEU A 54 -7.94 -8.16 10.86
C LEU A 54 -7.59 -7.96 9.38
N LEU A 55 -7.89 -6.80 8.81
CA LEU A 55 -7.54 -6.51 7.41
C LEU A 55 -6.06 -6.15 7.28
N TYR A 56 -5.52 -5.40 8.24
CA TYR A 56 -4.11 -5.02 8.24
C TYR A 56 -3.18 -6.25 8.23
N GLU A 57 -3.47 -7.27 9.05
CA GLU A 57 -2.76 -8.54 9.08
C GLU A 57 -2.83 -9.31 7.74
N LYS A 58 -3.88 -9.10 6.95
CA LYS A 58 -4.06 -9.75 5.64
C LYS A 58 -3.37 -9.04 4.49
N LEU A 59 -2.82 -7.84 4.69
CA LEU A 59 -2.22 -7.05 3.60
C LEU A 59 -1.06 -7.78 2.94
N GLY A 60 -0.22 -8.49 3.70
CA GLY A 60 0.87 -9.30 3.13
C GLY A 60 0.35 -10.37 2.16
N THR A 61 -0.63 -11.17 2.58
CA THR A 61 -1.28 -12.17 1.72
C THR A 61 -1.94 -11.53 0.49
N LEU A 62 -2.51 -10.33 0.64
CA LEU A 62 -3.11 -9.59 -0.46
C LEU A 62 -2.08 -9.18 -1.52
N ARG A 63 -0.89 -8.76 -1.10
CA ARG A 63 0.25 -8.46 -1.98
C ARG A 63 0.69 -9.69 -2.76
N SER A 64 1.03 -10.78 -2.07
CA SER A 64 1.50 -12.01 -2.73
C SER A 64 0.46 -12.62 -3.66
N LYS A 65 -0.83 -12.61 -3.28
CA LYS A 65 -1.91 -13.07 -4.18
C LYS A 65 -2.08 -12.16 -5.40
N ALA A 66 -1.87 -10.86 -5.25
CA ALA A 66 -1.98 -9.93 -6.37
C ALA A 66 -0.78 -10.05 -7.33
N ALA A 67 0.43 -10.23 -6.80
CA ALA A 67 1.64 -10.47 -7.58
C ALA A 67 1.53 -11.78 -8.40
N ALA A 68 1.14 -12.87 -7.74
CA ALA A 68 0.93 -14.16 -8.41
C ALA A 68 -0.10 -14.07 -9.55
N LEU A 69 -1.17 -13.29 -9.38
CA LEU A 69 -2.17 -13.04 -10.44
C LEU A 69 -1.63 -12.19 -11.60
N GLN A 70 -0.55 -11.45 -11.40
CA GLN A 70 0.15 -10.70 -12.45
C GLN A 70 1.32 -11.49 -13.05
N GLY A 71 1.58 -12.73 -12.61
CA GLY A 71 2.65 -13.56 -13.12
C GLY A 71 4.05 -13.16 -12.63
N ARG A 72 4.14 -12.55 -11.44
CA ARG A 72 5.39 -12.22 -10.76
C ARG A 72 5.38 -12.71 -9.32
#